data_AF-A0A5N5WZ01-F1
#
_entry.id   AF-A0A5N5WZ01-F1
#
_cell.length_a   1.000
_cell.length_b   1.000
_cell.length_c   1.000
_cell.angle_alpha   90.00
_cell.angle_beta   90.00
_cell.angle_gamma   90.00
#
_symmetry.space_group_name_H-M   'P 1'
#
loop_
_entity.id
_entity.type
_entity.pdbx_description
1 polymer ?
#
loop_
_entity_poly.entity_id
_entity_poly.type
_entity_poly.pdbx_seq_one_letter_code
_entity_poly.pdbx_strand_id
1 'polypeptide(L)'
;MSLELYAPRYKHQASQKEHRLALATALESPSLRNLRTLNIYIDQDVPCNHNLTSKNLDPHYPAGDALKAAIRKLAETAPLARLHLTGWWLVSPALLNEDATFSFIKDIKIEASNDDSDSDSNSSFNSEHRDWANEGRETLINGDEPCHMWRNEPDQHIFDPLMKTIVGALSLMSSLQSMFFSMGEYSHWAQFQYLRPAKGIRSSTKESMSAQCIMTLGVELRWEIPDEVIALLKEYMGDAGDVFIEIFIARLGLCATLRFNGQMP
;
A
#
# COMPACT_ATOMS: atom_id res chain seq x y z
N MET A 1 -18.36 8.00 -6.15
CA MET A 1 -18.99 7.07 -5.19
C MET A 1 -18.03 6.90 -4.04
N SER A 2 -18.54 6.95 -2.82
CA SER A 2 -17.78 6.76 -1.61
C SER A 2 -18.46 5.68 -0.79
N LEU A 3 -17.69 4.69 -0.35
CA LEU A 3 -18.16 3.55 0.43
C LEU A 3 -17.33 3.48 1.71
N GLU A 4 -18.02 3.39 2.83
CA GLU A 4 -17.42 3.10 4.14
C GLU A 4 -17.91 1.72 4.56
N LEU A 5 -16.97 0.81 4.76
CA LEU A 5 -17.25 -0.60 4.99
C LEU A 5 -16.67 -1.02 6.32
N TYR A 6 -17.53 -1.46 7.22
CA TYR A 6 -17.12 -2.07 8.48
C TYR A 6 -16.84 -3.54 8.23
N ALA A 7 -15.56 -3.91 8.16
CA ALA A 7 -15.19 -5.29 7.90
C ALA A 7 -15.48 -6.14 9.14
N PRO A 8 -16.00 -7.37 8.97
CA PRO A 8 -16.05 -8.32 10.07
C PRO A 8 -14.65 -8.50 10.65
N ARG A 9 -14.54 -8.67 11.97
CA ARG A 9 -13.26 -8.98 12.62
C ARG A 9 -12.63 -10.21 11.96
N TYR A 10 -11.30 -10.27 11.91
CA TYR A 10 -10.59 -11.33 11.20
C TYR A 10 -10.92 -12.75 11.64
N LYS A 11 -11.21 -12.98 12.92
CA LYS A 11 -11.66 -14.30 13.41
C LYS A 11 -12.90 -14.83 12.66
N HIS A 12 -13.61 -13.97 11.92
CA HIS A 12 -14.72 -14.29 11.04
C HIS A 12 -14.32 -14.28 9.56
N GLN A 13 -13.24 -14.99 9.20
CA GLN A 13 -12.71 -15.05 7.82
C GLN A 13 -13.78 -15.40 6.76
N ALA A 14 -14.73 -16.29 7.07
CA ALA A 14 -15.81 -16.63 6.17
C ALA A 14 -16.70 -15.42 5.83
N SER A 15 -17.06 -14.62 6.85
CA SER A 15 -17.84 -13.39 6.67
C SER A 15 -17.03 -12.32 5.93
N GLN A 16 -15.73 -12.19 6.19
CA GLN A 16 -14.87 -11.28 5.43
C GLN A 16 -14.84 -11.66 3.94
N LYS A 17 -14.67 -12.95 3.63
CA LYS A 17 -14.69 -13.46 2.25
C LYS A 17 -16.02 -13.17 1.57
N GLU A 18 -17.14 -13.41 2.27
CA GLU A 18 -18.48 -13.12 1.77
C GLU A 18 -18.68 -11.63 1.47
N HIS A 19 -18.30 -10.74 2.40
CA HIS A 19 -18.40 -9.29 2.23
C HIS A 19 -17.56 -8.80 1.04
N ARG A 20 -16.32 -9.27 0.92
CA ARG A 20 -15.44 -8.92 -0.20
C ARG A 20 -15.99 -9.40 -1.54
N LEU A 21 -16.57 -10.60 -1.59
CA LEU A 21 -17.22 -11.13 -2.79
C LEU A 21 -18.50 -10.36 -3.15
N ALA A 22 -19.32 -9.99 -2.16
CA ALA A 22 -20.51 -9.19 -2.37
C ALA A 22 -20.16 -7.81 -2.93
N LEU A 23 -19.13 -7.17 -2.38
CA LEU A 23 -18.62 -5.90 -2.88
C LEU A 23 -18.05 -6.04 -4.30
N ALA A 24 -17.27 -7.09 -4.58
CA ALA A 24 -16.75 -7.36 -5.92
C ALA A 24 -17.89 -7.45 -6.94
N THR A 25 -18.93 -8.22 -6.62
CA THR A 25 -20.13 -8.38 -7.46
C THR A 25 -20.84 -7.05 -7.69
N ALA A 26 -20.96 -6.21 -6.65
CA ALA A 26 -21.57 -4.88 -6.78
C ALA A 26 -20.76 -3.95 -7.69
N LEU A 27 -19.43 -4.00 -7.63
CA LEU A 27 -18.54 -3.21 -8.47
C LEU A 27 -18.59 -3.59 -9.96
N GLU A 28 -19.02 -4.82 -10.28
CA GLU A 28 -19.24 -5.24 -11.67
C GLU A 28 -20.57 -4.76 -12.27
N SER A 29 -21.41 -4.07 -11.48
CA SER A 29 -22.71 -3.59 -11.94
C SER A 29 -22.58 -2.68 -13.17
N PRO A 30 -23.36 -2.91 -14.25
CA PRO A 30 -23.37 -2.04 -15.43
C PRO A 30 -23.70 -0.57 -15.14
N SER A 31 -24.35 -0.30 -13.99
CA SER A 31 -24.65 1.06 -13.54
C SER A 31 -23.40 1.90 -13.25
N LEU A 32 -22.26 1.26 -13.00
CA LEU A 32 -20.99 1.92 -12.65
C LEU A 32 -20.10 2.25 -13.87
N ARG A 33 -20.56 1.95 -15.09
CA ARG A 33 -19.76 2.18 -16.33
C ARG A 33 -19.32 3.62 -16.57
N ASN A 34 -20.00 4.60 -15.95
CA ASN A 34 -19.67 6.02 -16.06
C ASN A 34 -19.01 6.58 -14.78
N LEU A 35 -18.59 5.72 -13.86
CA LEU A 35 -18.02 6.13 -12.59
C LEU A 35 -16.69 6.86 -12.80
N ARG A 36 -16.57 8.06 -12.26
CA ARG A 36 -15.36 8.90 -12.35
C ARG A 36 -14.51 8.94 -11.07
N THR A 37 -15.10 8.56 -9.94
CA THR A 37 -14.40 8.57 -8.64
C THR A 37 -14.92 7.42 -7.81
N LEU A 38 -14.01 6.62 -7.30
CA LEU A 38 -14.28 5.52 -6.38
C LEU A 38 -13.41 5.71 -5.15
N ASN A 39 -14.06 5.90 -4.01
CA ASN A 39 -13.41 5.93 -2.71
C ASN A 39 -13.98 4.78 -1.89
N ILE A 40 -13.13 3.89 -1.41
CA ILE A 40 -13.54 2.81 -0.52
C ILE A 40 -12.65 2.90 0.72
N TYR A 41 -13.30 3.19 1.84
CA TYR A 41 -12.72 3.06 3.16
C TYR A 41 -13.15 1.71 3.75
N ILE A 42 -12.18 0.91 4.14
CA ILE A 42 -12.43 -0.32 4.90
C ILE A 42 -11.99 -0.07 6.34
N ASP A 43 -12.92 -0.13 7.26
CA ASP A 43 -12.61 -0.21 8.68
C ASP A 43 -12.32 -1.67 9.01
N GLN A 44 -11.06 -2.06 8.84
CA GLN A 44 -10.59 -3.40 9.18
C GLN A 44 -9.40 -3.28 10.12
N ASP A 45 -9.59 -3.76 11.35
CA ASP A 45 -8.47 -4.07 12.22
C ASP A 45 -7.69 -5.21 11.56
N VAL A 46 -6.50 -4.91 11.07
CA VAL A 46 -5.58 -5.94 10.60
C VAL A 46 -5.05 -6.61 11.86
N PRO A 47 -5.29 -7.93 12.03
CA PRO A 47 -4.97 -8.59 13.28
C PRO A 47 -3.48 -8.54 13.48
N CYS A 48 -3.07 -7.94 14.59
CA CYS A 48 -1.67 -7.84 14.96
C CYS A 48 -1.21 -9.14 15.63
N ASN A 49 -1.44 -10.32 15.00
CA ASN A 49 -1.09 -11.62 15.58
C ASN A 49 0.03 -12.34 14.81
N HIS A 50 0.93 -13.01 15.55
CA HIS A 50 2.14 -13.68 15.04
C HIS A 50 1.92 -14.94 14.19
N ASN A 51 0.67 -15.38 14.04
CA ASN A 51 0.35 -16.56 13.25
C ASN A 51 -0.34 -16.20 11.93
N LEU A 52 -0.58 -14.91 11.70
CA LEU A 52 -1.15 -14.40 10.48
C LEU A 52 -0.03 -14.32 9.43
N THR A 53 -0.11 -15.20 8.45
CA THR A 53 0.71 -15.09 7.26
C THR A 53 -0.16 -14.46 6.17
N SER A 54 0.46 -13.68 5.29
CA SER A 54 -0.15 -13.18 4.05
C SER A 54 -0.94 -14.25 3.28
N LYS A 55 -0.51 -15.52 3.31
CA LYS A 55 -1.21 -16.67 2.72
C LYS A 55 -2.57 -16.99 3.35
N ASN A 56 -2.77 -16.68 4.64
CA ASN A 56 -4.05 -16.87 5.32
C ASN A 56 -5.05 -15.77 4.93
N LEU A 57 -4.58 -14.57 4.60
CA LEU A 57 -5.40 -13.42 4.21
C LEU A 57 -5.73 -13.39 2.72
N ASP A 58 -4.75 -13.73 1.88
CA ASP A 58 -4.91 -13.83 0.43
C ASP A 58 -4.28 -15.14 -0.07
N PRO A 59 -5.06 -16.25 -0.05
CA PRO A 59 -4.60 -17.54 -0.56
C PRO A 59 -4.17 -17.51 -2.03
N HIS A 60 -4.52 -16.43 -2.75
CA HIS A 60 -4.23 -16.24 -4.15
C HIS A 60 -3.12 -15.20 -4.39
N TYR A 61 -2.41 -14.72 -3.36
CA TYR A 61 -1.28 -13.82 -3.57
C TYR A 61 -0.23 -14.45 -4.51
N PRO A 62 0.31 -13.71 -5.51
CA PRO A 62 0.11 -12.29 -5.81
C PRO A 62 -1.09 -11.98 -6.72
N ALA A 63 -1.79 -12.99 -7.23
CA ALA A 63 -2.91 -12.88 -8.16
C ALA A 63 -4.14 -12.16 -7.58
N GLY A 64 -4.20 -11.96 -6.26
CA GLY A 64 -5.25 -11.20 -5.61
C GLY A 64 -6.59 -11.94 -5.55
N ASP A 65 -7.57 -11.30 -4.92
CA ASP A 65 -8.92 -11.84 -4.77
C ASP A 65 -9.91 -11.23 -5.76
N ALA A 66 -11.16 -11.72 -5.70
CA ALA A 66 -12.25 -11.25 -6.57
C ALA A 66 -12.49 -9.74 -6.46
N LEU A 67 -12.29 -9.15 -5.28
CA LEU A 67 -12.47 -7.71 -5.07
C LEU A 67 -11.41 -6.90 -5.80
N LYS A 68 -10.12 -7.26 -5.66
CA LYS A 68 -9.04 -6.59 -6.40
C LYS A 68 -9.24 -6.71 -7.91
N ALA A 69 -9.65 -7.88 -8.39
CA ALA A 69 -9.96 -8.09 -9.81
C ALA A 69 -11.12 -7.20 -10.29
N ALA A 70 -12.19 -7.07 -9.49
CA ALA A 70 -13.33 -6.21 -9.82
C ALA A 70 -12.95 -4.72 -9.83
N ILE A 71 -12.17 -4.25 -8.85
CA ILE A 71 -11.66 -2.87 -8.81
C ILE A 71 -10.79 -2.58 -10.03
N ARG A 72 -9.86 -3.49 -10.36
CA ARG A 72 -9.01 -3.37 -11.55
C ARG A 72 -9.85 -3.26 -12.82
N LYS A 73 -10.77 -4.20 -13.04
CA LYS A 73 -11.68 -4.21 -14.20
C LYS A 73 -12.50 -2.94 -14.29
N LEU A 74 -12.97 -2.41 -13.17
CA LEU A 74 -13.69 -1.13 -13.13
C LEU A 74 -12.79 0.04 -13.52
N ALA A 75 -11.55 0.08 -13.02
CA ALA A 75 -10.58 1.12 -13.36
C ALA A 75 -10.12 1.06 -14.84
N GLU A 76 -10.13 -0.12 -15.46
CA GLU A 76 -9.84 -0.32 -16.89
C GLU A 76 -11.02 0.11 -17.78
N THR A 77 -12.26 -0.21 -17.38
CA THR A 77 -13.43 -0.10 -18.25
C THR A 77 -14.23 1.18 -18.08
N ALA A 78 -14.27 1.76 -16.89
CA ALA A 78 -14.95 3.02 -16.62
C ALA A 78 -14.00 4.21 -16.84
N PRO A 79 -14.52 5.43 -17.08
CA PRO A 79 -13.72 6.66 -17.12
C PRO A 79 -13.31 7.10 -15.70
N LEU A 80 -12.75 6.17 -14.91
CA LEU A 80 -12.38 6.37 -13.52
C LEU A 80 -11.17 7.29 -13.47
N ALA A 81 -11.35 8.49 -12.90
CA ALA A 81 -10.29 9.47 -12.79
C ALA A 81 -9.59 9.42 -11.42
N ARG A 82 -10.29 8.94 -10.38
CA ARG A 82 -9.77 8.88 -9.01
C ARG A 82 -10.13 7.55 -8.36
N LEU A 83 -9.12 6.90 -7.79
CA LEU A 83 -9.27 5.65 -7.04
C LEU A 83 -8.59 5.79 -5.68
N HIS A 84 -9.39 5.83 -4.63
CA HIS A 84 -8.90 5.91 -3.24
C HIS A 84 -9.30 4.65 -2.49
N LEU A 85 -8.32 3.88 -2.06
CA LEU A 85 -8.46 2.68 -1.23
C LEU A 85 -7.79 2.97 0.11
N THR A 86 -8.59 3.31 1.12
CA THR A 86 -8.13 3.75 2.44
C THR A 86 -8.60 2.79 3.53
N GLY A 87 -7.95 2.83 4.69
CA GLY A 87 -8.30 1.92 5.79
C GLY A 87 -7.69 0.53 5.59
N TRP A 88 -6.36 0.46 5.57
CA TRP A 88 -5.62 -0.80 5.78
C TRP A 88 -5.96 -1.90 4.77
N TRP A 89 -5.86 -1.57 3.48
CA TRP A 89 -6.13 -2.53 2.42
C TRP A 89 -5.07 -3.62 2.37
N LEU A 90 -5.52 -4.86 2.24
CA LEU A 90 -4.69 -5.93 1.69
C LEU A 90 -4.46 -5.63 0.21
N VAL A 91 -3.26 -5.18 -0.15
CA VAL A 91 -2.89 -4.89 -1.53
C VAL A 91 -2.15 -6.08 -2.11
N SER A 92 -2.36 -6.37 -3.39
CA SER A 92 -1.49 -7.30 -4.13
C SER A 92 -1.17 -6.75 -5.51
N PRO A 93 -0.08 -7.24 -6.15
CA PRO A 93 0.31 -6.88 -7.50
C PRO A 93 -0.84 -6.92 -8.52
N ALA A 94 -1.77 -7.87 -8.39
CA ALA A 94 -2.88 -8.01 -9.32
C ALA A 94 -3.80 -6.79 -9.45
N LEU A 95 -3.80 -5.88 -8.47
CA LEU A 95 -4.58 -4.64 -8.54
C LEU A 95 -4.09 -3.71 -9.67
N LEU A 96 -2.79 -3.73 -9.95
CA LEU A 96 -2.09 -2.80 -10.85
C LEU A 96 -1.25 -3.54 -11.92
N ASN A 97 -1.61 -4.78 -12.24
CA ASN A 97 -0.82 -5.66 -13.11
C ASN A 97 -0.52 -5.05 -14.49
N GLU A 98 0.61 -5.47 -15.08
CA GLU A 98 1.24 -4.91 -16.28
C GLU A 98 0.42 -5.03 -17.57
N ASP A 99 -0.50 -5.99 -17.65
CA ASP A 99 -1.36 -6.17 -18.82
C ASP A 99 -2.55 -5.18 -18.87
N ALA A 100 -2.72 -4.35 -17.85
CA ALA A 100 -3.82 -3.39 -17.73
C ALA A 100 -3.46 -2.03 -18.32
N THR A 101 -4.44 -1.31 -18.85
CA THR A 101 -4.27 0.12 -19.20
C THR A 101 -5.29 0.97 -18.44
N PHE A 102 -4.81 2.02 -17.80
CA PHE A 102 -5.61 2.88 -16.91
C PHE A 102 -5.67 4.30 -17.46
N SER A 103 -6.25 4.43 -18.66
CA SER A 103 -6.16 5.64 -19.49
C SER A 103 -6.74 6.90 -18.83
N PHE A 104 -7.71 6.74 -17.92
CA PHE A 104 -8.44 7.85 -17.31
C PHE A 104 -7.96 8.23 -15.92
N ILE A 105 -7.17 7.37 -15.27
CA ILE A 105 -6.75 7.57 -13.88
C ILE A 105 -5.79 8.74 -13.81
N LYS A 106 -6.11 9.68 -12.92
CA LYS A 106 -5.33 10.88 -12.63
C LYS A 106 -4.81 10.89 -11.21
N ASP A 107 -5.53 10.27 -10.29
CA ASP A 107 -5.21 10.28 -8.87
C ASP A 107 -5.45 8.90 -8.26
N ILE A 108 -4.42 8.36 -7.62
CA ILE A 108 -4.49 7.11 -6.87
C ILE A 108 -4.05 7.38 -5.44
N LYS A 109 -4.83 6.87 -4.49
CA LYS A 109 -4.44 6.81 -3.08
C LYS A 109 -4.67 5.40 -2.57
N ILE A 110 -3.64 4.75 -2.05
CA ILE A 110 -3.72 3.41 -1.48
C ILE A 110 -3.04 3.43 -0.11
N GLU A 111 -3.79 3.16 0.95
CA GLU A 111 -3.28 2.93 2.29
C GLU A 111 -3.35 1.43 2.57
N ALA A 112 -2.20 0.78 2.41
CA ALA A 112 -2.03 -0.64 2.52
C ALA A 112 -1.64 -1.05 3.94
N SER A 113 -2.07 -2.25 4.33
CA SER A 113 -1.53 -2.96 5.48
C SER A 113 -0.63 -4.09 4.99
N ASN A 114 0.55 -4.27 5.61
CA ASN A 114 1.29 -5.53 5.51
C ASN A 114 0.98 -6.40 6.72
N ASP A 115 0.80 -7.69 6.49
CA ASP A 115 0.55 -8.68 7.54
C ASP A 115 1.60 -9.78 7.46
N ASP A 116 2.79 -9.38 7.85
CA ASP A 116 3.98 -10.18 7.81
C ASP A 116 4.30 -10.52 9.27
N SER A 117 3.88 -11.71 9.73
CA SER A 117 4.11 -12.19 11.11
C SER A 117 5.58 -12.30 11.49
N ASP A 118 6.04 -11.55 12.48
CA ASP A 118 7.37 -11.74 13.06
C ASP A 118 7.47 -13.05 13.84
N SER A 119 8.51 -13.84 13.51
CA SER A 119 9.00 -14.95 14.33
C SER A 119 10.08 -14.51 15.34
N ASP A 120 10.54 -13.26 15.26
CA ASP A 120 11.76 -12.81 15.98
C ASP A 120 11.48 -12.15 17.34
N SER A 121 10.21 -12.09 17.76
CA SER A 121 9.89 -11.69 19.13
C SER A 121 10.19 -12.83 20.11
N ASN A 122 11.43 -12.82 20.59
CA ASN A 122 11.87 -13.50 21.82
C ASN A 122 11.19 -12.90 23.07
N SER A 123 9.86 -12.75 23.08
CA SER A 123 9.15 -12.47 24.34
C SER A 123 9.28 -13.70 25.21
N SER A 124 10.15 -13.64 26.22
CA SER A 124 10.38 -14.72 27.17
C SER A 124 9.10 -14.98 27.97
N PHE A 125 8.29 -15.91 27.48
CA PHE A 125 6.92 -16.18 27.92
C PHE A 125 6.83 -17.00 29.23
N ASN A 126 7.76 -16.80 30.16
CA ASN A 126 7.89 -17.57 31.40
C ASN A 126 8.00 -16.71 32.68
N SER A 127 7.33 -15.57 32.76
CA SER A 127 7.17 -14.89 34.06
C SER A 127 5.98 -15.49 34.82
N GLU A 128 6.24 -16.17 35.94
CA GLU A 128 5.28 -16.88 36.81
C GLU A 128 4.22 -16.01 37.53
N HIS A 129 3.93 -14.80 37.05
CA HIS A 129 2.98 -13.91 37.72
C HIS A 129 1.57 -14.08 37.15
N ARG A 130 0.69 -14.69 37.96
CA ARG A 130 -0.69 -15.07 37.62
C ARG A 130 -1.69 -13.96 37.94
N ASP A 131 -2.66 -13.82 37.03
CA ASP A 131 -4.06 -13.34 37.18
C ASP A 131 -4.50 -12.12 36.34
N TRP A 132 -3.62 -11.20 35.91
CA TRP A 132 -3.94 -10.21 34.84
C TRP A 132 -3.63 -10.69 33.43
N ALA A 133 -2.89 -11.79 33.29
CA ALA A 133 -2.41 -12.30 32.01
C ALA A 133 -3.50 -12.96 31.14
N ASN A 134 -4.69 -13.26 31.67
CA ASN A 134 -5.73 -13.95 30.89
C ASN A 134 -6.55 -13.01 30.01
N GLU A 135 -6.86 -11.78 30.48
CA GLU A 135 -7.54 -10.77 29.64
C GLU A 135 -6.62 -10.29 28.52
N GLY A 136 -5.34 -10.04 28.83
CA GLY A 136 -4.30 -9.77 27.82
C GLY A 136 -4.10 -10.94 26.85
N ARG A 137 -4.20 -12.19 27.32
CA ARG A 137 -4.10 -13.38 26.45
C ARG A 137 -5.31 -13.54 25.54
N GLU A 138 -6.52 -13.33 26.04
CA GLU A 138 -7.71 -13.40 25.20
C GLU A 138 -7.75 -12.25 24.20
N THR A 139 -7.41 -11.03 24.60
CA THR A 139 -7.28 -9.90 23.65
C THR A 139 -6.18 -10.15 22.62
N LEU A 140 -5.00 -10.66 23.01
CA LEU A 140 -3.94 -11.05 22.06
C LEU A 140 -4.36 -12.18 21.11
N ILE A 141 -5.00 -13.25 21.62
CA ILE A 141 -5.50 -14.38 20.82
C ILE A 141 -6.67 -13.94 19.92
N ASN A 142 -7.50 -13.01 20.39
CA ASN A 142 -8.62 -12.45 19.64
C ASN A 142 -8.18 -11.34 18.67
N GLY A 143 -6.94 -10.86 18.77
CA GLY A 143 -6.38 -9.77 17.97
C GLY A 143 -6.82 -8.35 18.39
N ASP A 144 -7.34 -8.19 19.61
CA ASP A 144 -7.86 -6.94 20.17
C ASP A 144 -6.77 -6.07 20.87
N GLU A 145 -5.56 -6.59 21.12
CA GLU A 145 -4.39 -5.82 21.63
C GLU A 145 -3.13 -6.06 20.76
N PRO A 146 -2.41 -5.02 20.32
CA PRO A 146 -1.17 -5.17 19.57
C PRO A 146 0.05 -5.13 20.51
N CYS A 147 0.98 -6.07 20.33
CA CYS A 147 2.37 -5.88 20.77
C CYS A 147 3.37 -5.81 19.60
N HIS A 148 2.94 -6.09 18.37
CA HIS A 148 3.86 -6.17 17.24
C HIS A 148 3.61 -5.03 16.28
N MET A 149 4.48 -4.02 16.46
CA MET A 149 4.72 -2.99 15.49
C MET A 149 5.03 -3.65 14.14
N TRP A 150 4.66 -2.98 13.07
CA TRP A 150 5.06 -3.33 11.71
C TRP A 150 6.52 -3.82 11.66
N ARG A 151 6.80 -4.85 10.85
CA ARG A 151 8.16 -5.38 10.73
C ARG A 151 9.13 -4.25 10.39
N ASN A 152 10.27 -4.26 11.05
CA ASN A 152 11.42 -3.48 10.61
C ASN A 152 11.86 -3.96 9.22
N GLU A 153 11.72 -5.26 8.94
CA GLU A 153 12.16 -5.89 7.70
C GLU A 153 10.94 -6.50 6.96
N PRO A 154 10.38 -5.83 5.93
CA PRO A 154 9.25 -6.38 5.19
C PRO A 154 9.67 -7.67 4.45
N ASP A 155 8.75 -8.63 4.25
CA ASP A 155 9.06 -9.82 3.45
C ASP A 155 9.37 -9.40 2.00
N GLN A 156 10.63 -9.55 1.60
CA GLN A 156 11.11 -9.17 0.27
C GLN A 156 10.35 -9.91 -0.84
N HIS A 157 9.88 -11.14 -0.62
CA HIS A 157 9.11 -11.90 -1.62
C HIS A 157 7.69 -11.36 -1.84
N ILE A 158 7.19 -10.52 -0.93
CA ILE A 158 5.88 -9.89 -1.02
C ILE A 158 6.04 -8.43 -1.40
N PHE A 159 6.88 -7.72 -0.66
CA PHE A 159 7.01 -6.27 -0.77
C PHE A 159 7.73 -5.84 -2.05
N ASP A 160 8.81 -6.53 -2.46
CA ASP A 160 9.55 -6.14 -3.67
C ASP A 160 8.71 -6.29 -4.94
N PRO A 161 8.00 -7.42 -5.18
CA PRO A 161 7.10 -7.52 -6.32
C PRO A 161 6.00 -6.46 -6.30
N LEU A 162 5.43 -6.15 -5.12
CA LEU A 162 4.42 -5.12 -4.98
C LEU A 162 4.96 -3.74 -5.39
N MET A 163 6.15 -3.37 -4.90
CA MET A 163 6.79 -2.10 -5.25
C MET A 163 7.16 -2.04 -6.73
N LYS A 164 7.65 -3.13 -7.32
CA LYS A 164 7.89 -3.23 -8.77
C LYS A 164 6.60 -2.98 -9.55
N THR A 165 5.50 -3.62 -9.16
CA THR A 165 4.20 -3.42 -9.83
C THR A 165 3.70 -1.99 -9.67
N ILE A 166 3.81 -1.38 -8.49
CA ILE A 166 3.42 0.01 -8.27
C ILE A 166 4.17 0.96 -9.21
N VAL A 167 5.49 0.77 -9.33
CA VAL A 167 6.33 1.59 -10.23
C VAL A 167 5.99 1.30 -11.69
N GLY A 168 5.88 0.04 -12.09
CA GLY A 168 5.52 -0.36 -13.45
C GLY A 168 4.16 0.17 -13.88
N ALA A 169 3.20 0.24 -12.95
CA ALA A 169 1.86 0.76 -13.21
C ALA A 169 1.84 2.25 -13.59
N LEU A 170 2.88 3.02 -13.23
CA LEU A 170 3.00 4.42 -13.64
C LEU A 170 3.07 4.56 -15.17
N SER A 171 3.71 3.61 -15.86
CA SER A 171 3.80 3.56 -17.33
C SER A 171 2.46 3.24 -17.98
N LEU A 172 1.55 2.59 -17.26
CA LEU A 172 0.22 2.20 -17.72
C LEU A 172 -0.83 3.31 -17.55
N MET A 173 -0.46 4.40 -16.86
CA MET A 173 -1.34 5.51 -16.50
C MET A 173 -0.86 6.82 -17.14
N SER A 174 -1.09 6.96 -18.45
CA SER A 174 -0.68 8.16 -19.21
C SER A 174 -1.27 9.48 -18.65
N SER A 175 -2.45 9.42 -18.04
CA SER A 175 -3.14 10.57 -17.44
C SER A 175 -2.76 10.86 -15.98
N LEU A 176 -1.90 10.06 -15.36
CA LEU A 176 -1.60 10.17 -13.93
C LEU A 176 -1.05 11.55 -13.56
N GLN A 177 -1.58 12.14 -12.51
CA GLN A 177 -1.16 13.43 -11.95
C GLN A 177 -0.58 13.24 -10.55
N SER A 178 -1.21 12.38 -9.75
CA SER A 178 -0.76 12.05 -8.41
C SER A 178 -0.95 10.56 -8.14
N MET A 179 0.01 9.96 -7.46
CA MET A 179 -0.16 8.66 -6.82
C MET A 179 0.43 8.74 -5.43
N PHE A 180 -0.30 8.19 -4.48
CA PHE A 180 0.13 7.99 -3.12
C PHE A 180 -0.11 6.53 -2.75
N PHE A 181 0.94 5.89 -2.27
CA PHE A 181 0.89 4.59 -1.67
C PHE A 181 1.61 4.67 -0.33
N SER A 182 0.98 4.20 0.73
CA SER A 182 1.62 4.02 2.02
C SER A 182 1.34 2.63 2.54
N MET A 183 2.33 2.04 3.17
CA MET A 183 2.22 0.74 3.81
C MET A 183 2.91 0.88 5.16
N GLY A 184 2.17 0.63 6.23
CA GLY A 184 2.69 0.62 7.59
C GLY A 184 2.35 1.79 8.47
N GLU A 185 2.87 1.75 9.69
CA GLU A 185 2.47 2.65 10.76
C GLU A 185 3.68 3.13 11.58
N TYR A 186 3.55 4.35 12.13
CA TYR A 186 4.50 4.98 13.04
C TYR A 186 5.94 5.11 12.52
N SER A 187 6.87 4.30 13.03
CA SER A 187 8.29 4.31 12.68
C SER A 187 8.66 3.28 11.60
N HIS A 188 7.71 2.44 11.22
CA HIS A 188 7.89 1.27 10.36
C HIS A 188 6.93 1.38 9.18
N TRP A 189 7.16 2.34 8.29
CA TRP A 189 6.32 2.52 7.11
C TRP A 189 7.17 2.76 5.89
N ALA A 190 6.63 2.38 4.74
CA ALA A 190 7.13 2.79 3.45
C ALA A 190 6.05 3.60 2.76
N GLN A 191 6.44 4.73 2.18
CA GLN A 191 5.57 5.53 1.33
C GLN A 191 6.21 5.72 -0.02
N PHE A 192 5.34 5.76 -1.01
CA PHE A 192 5.63 6.08 -2.37
C PHE A 192 4.70 7.18 -2.83
N GLN A 193 5.28 8.24 -3.38
CA GLN A 193 4.53 9.35 -3.91
C GLN A 193 5.05 9.71 -5.31
N TYR A 194 4.13 9.77 -6.26
CA TYR A 194 4.38 10.35 -7.58
C TYR A 194 3.58 11.63 -7.72
N LEU A 195 4.23 12.69 -8.20
CA LEU A 195 3.61 13.98 -8.49
C LEU A 195 4.06 14.46 -9.87
N ARG A 196 3.10 14.65 -10.76
CA ARG A 196 3.30 15.35 -12.02
C ARG A 196 3.09 16.85 -11.79
N PRO A 197 3.91 17.74 -12.37
CA PRO A 197 3.72 19.18 -12.21
C PRO A 197 2.37 19.57 -12.77
N ALA A 198 1.54 20.20 -11.95
CA ALA A 198 0.29 20.77 -12.43
C ALA A 198 0.63 21.93 -13.39
N LYS A 199 0.21 21.82 -14.65
CA LYS A 199 0.29 22.94 -15.59
C LYS A 199 -0.51 24.12 -15.02
N GLY A 200 0.18 25.14 -14.52
CA GLY A 200 -0.42 26.43 -14.16
C GLY A 200 -0.52 26.77 -12.68
N ILE A 201 -0.07 25.92 -11.75
CA ILE A 201 0.03 26.31 -10.34
C ILE A 201 1.41 26.94 -10.11
N ARG A 202 1.44 28.27 -9.99
CA ARG A 202 2.61 28.99 -9.48
C ARG A 202 2.74 28.71 -7.99
N SER A 203 3.40 27.62 -7.62
CA SER A 203 3.85 27.45 -6.25
C SER A 203 4.89 28.52 -5.91
N SER A 204 4.81 29.08 -4.70
CA SER A 204 5.64 30.20 -4.24
C SER A 204 7.00 29.76 -3.70
N THR A 205 7.13 28.49 -3.33
CA THR A 205 8.38 27.79 -3.12
C THR A 205 8.95 27.45 -4.50
N LYS A 206 10.28 27.48 -4.67
CA LYS A 206 10.97 27.09 -5.92
C LYS A 206 10.82 25.58 -6.18
N GLU A 207 9.58 25.11 -6.30
CA GLU A 207 9.22 23.73 -6.51
C GLU A 207 9.54 23.33 -7.94
N SER A 208 10.16 22.16 -8.05
CA SER A 208 10.69 21.60 -9.29
C SER A 208 9.63 21.62 -10.38
N MET A 209 9.98 22.14 -11.56
CA MET A 209 9.11 22.09 -12.75
C MET A 209 9.03 20.68 -13.37
N SER A 210 9.71 19.70 -12.77
CA SER A 210 9.80 18.30 -13.17
C SER A 210 8.84 17.43 -12.39
N ALA A 211 8.45 16.30 -13.00
CA ALA A 211 7.79 15.22 -12.27
C ALA A 211 8.71 14.72 -11.17
N GLN A 212 8.12 14.36 -10.03
CA GLN A 212 8.82 13.87 -8.86
C GLN A 212 8.28 12.51 -8.48
N CYS A 213 9.21 11.60 -8.18
CA CYS A 213 8.92 10.38 -7.47
C CYS A 213 9.68 10.42 -6.14
N ILE A 214 8.95 10.26 -5.04
CA ILE A 214 9.48 10.31 -3.68
C ILE A 214 9.17 8.99 -3.01
N MET A 215 10.21 8.30 -2.56
CA MET A 215 10.08 7.13 -1.72
C MET A 215 10.57 7.50 -0.33
N THR A 216 9.70 7.38 0.67
CA THR A 216 10.02 7.74 2.05
C THR A 216 9.94 6.50 2.92
N LEU A 217 11.01 6.23 3.67
CA LEU A 217 11.11 5.09 4.57
C LEU A 217 11.09 5.57 6.03
N GLY A 218 10.33 4.86 6.85
CA GLY A 218 10.29 5.02 8.29
C GLY A 218 11.65 4.69 8.93
N VAL A 219 11.87 5.26 10.11
CA VAL A 219 13.17 5.29 10.81
C VAL A 219 13.69 3.92 11.22
N GLU A 220 12.77 2.98 11.43
CA GLU A 220 13.06 1.62 11.86
C GLU A 220 12.83 0.62 10.71
N LEU A 221 12.39 1.09 9.54
CA LEU A 221 12.25 0.25 8.35
C LEU A 221 13.63 -0.03 7.73
N ARG A 222 14.05 -1.28 7.83
CA ARG A 222 15.21 -1.90 7.21
C ARG A 222 14.80 -2.60 5.91
N TRP A 223 14.36 -1.81 4.95
CA TRP A 223 14.15 -2.28 3.59
C TRP A 223 15.22 -1.71 2.68
N GLU A 224 16.03 -2.59 2.09
CA GLU A 224 16.94 -2.21 1.03
C GLU A 224 16.16 -2.19 -0.28
N ILE A 225 16.01 -0.99 -0.87
CA ILE A 225 15.25 -0.81 -2.10
C ILE A 225 15.96 -1.56 -3.23
N PRO A 226 15.30 -2.54 -3.89
CA PRO A 226 15.94 -3.32 -4.94
C PRO A 226 16.41 -2.45 -6.11
N ASP A 227 17.58 -2.75 -6.66
CA ASP A 227 18.14 -2.04 -7.83
C ASP A 227 17.16 -2.00 -9.01
N GLU A 228 16.38 -3.06 -9.20
CA GLU A 228 15.35 -3.14 -10.24
C GLU A 228 14.24 -2.09 -10.05
N VAL A 229 13.81 -1.82 -8.81
CA VAL A 229 12.80 -0.79 -8.53
C VAL A 229 13.38 0.60 -8.84
N ILE A 230 14.65 0.83 -8.48
CA ILE A 230 15.35 2.09 -8.80
C ILE A 230 15.52 2.25 -10.32
N ALA A 231 15.87 1.18 -11.02
CA ALA A 231 16.01 1.18 -12.48
C ALA A 231 14.69 1.50 -13.18
N LEU A 232 13.59 0.84 -12.78
CA LEU A 232 12.25 1.11 -13.30
C LEU A 232 11.82 2.57 -13.05
N LEU A 233 12.14 3.11 -11.87
CA LEU A 233 11.87 4.51 -11.57
C LEU A 233 12.64 5.46 -12.47
N LYS A 234 13.94 5.22 -12.66
CA LYS A 234 14.77 6.03 -13.56
C LYS A 234 14.29 5.95 -15.00
N GLU A 235 13.94 4.75 -15.47
CA GLU A 235 13.39 4.53 -16.81
C GLU A 235 12.08 5.31 -17.01
N TYR A 236 11.15 5.21 -16.06
CA TYR A 236 9.87 5.91 -16.14
C TYR A 236 10.02 7.44 -16.09
N MET A 237 10.87 7.94 -15.20
CA MET A 237 11.05 9.38 -14.97
C MET A 237 11.85 10.05 -16.09
N GLY A 238 12.73 9.31 -16.77
CA GLY A 238 13.62 9.82 -17.80
C GLY A 238 14.55 10.93 -17.31
N ASP A 239 15.19 11.64 -18.25
CA ASP A 239 16.17 12.68 -17.94
C ASP A 239 15.57 13.91 -17.22
N ALA A 240 14.27 14.13 -17.39
CA ALA A 240 13.57 15.32 -16.92
C ALA A 240 12.89 15.13 -15.55
N GLY A 241 12.84 13.91 -15.02
CA GLY A 241 12.22 13.61 -13.74
C GLY A 241 13.24 13.50 -12.60
N ASP A 242 12.78 13.76 -11.38
CA ASP A 242 13.57 13.60 -10.17
C ASP A 242 13.09 12.40 -9.36
N VAL A 243 14.02 11.54 -8.94
CA VAL A 243 13.76 10.45 -7.98
C VAL A 243 14.45 10.80 -6.66
N PHE A 244 13.65 10.87 -5.60
CA PHE A 244 14.08 11.11 -4.24
C PHE A 244 13.84 9.86 -3.39
N ILE A 245 14.88 9.45 -2.67
CA ILE A 245 14.76 8.45 -1.62
C ILE A 245 15.06 9.16 -0.31
N GLU A 246 14.04 9.23 0.54
CA GLU A 246 14.10 9.89 1.84
C GLU A 246 14.07 8.84 2.94
N ILE A 247 15.10 8.85 3.78
CA ILE A 247 15.15 8.01 4.97
C ILE A 247 14.99 8.95 6.17
N PHE A 248 13.91 8.79 6.91
CA PHE A 248 13.73 9.54 8.14
C PHE A 248 14.69 8.96 9.20
N ILE A 249 15.37 9.80 9.97
CA ILE A 249 16.27 9.37 11.06
C ILE A 249 15.78 10.00 12.37
N ALA A 250 14.90 9.29 13.09
CA ALA A 250 14.26 9.80 14.32
C ALA A 250 15.26 10.28 15.37
N ARG A 251 16.36 9.53 15.57
CA ARG A 251 17.35 9.84 16.61
C ARG A 251 17.98 11.22 16.48
N LEU A 252 17.96 11.82 15.28
CA LEU A 252 18.57 13.11 15.01
C LEU A 252 17.56 14.17 14.52
N GLY A 253 16.30 13.78 14.27
CA GLY A 253 15.34 14.64 13.59
C GLY A 253 15.80 15.05 12.18
N LEU A 254 16.64 14.24 11.56
CA LEU A 254 17.23 14.51 10.23
C LEU A 254 16.54 13.65 9.17
N CYS A 255 16.33 14.23 8.00
CA CYS A 255 15.97 13.50 6.78
C CYS A 255 17.21 13.38 5.90
N ALA A 256 17.60 12.15 5.56
CA ALA A 256 18.62 11.91 4.56
C ALA A 256 17.93 11.74 3.21
N THR A 257 18.19 12.65 2.27
CA THR A 257 17.64 12.60 0.92
C THR A 257 18.72 12.20 -0.07
N LEU A 258 18.54 11.06 -0.72
CA LEU A 258 19.32 10.66 -1.89
C LEU A 258 18.56 11.11 -3.14
N ARG A 259 19.19 11.95 -3.97
CA ARG A 259 18.64 12.42 -5.24
C ARG A 259 19.34 11.72 -6.39
N PHE A 260 18.56 11.15 -7.30
CA PHE A 260 19.04 10.61 -8.56
C PHE A 260 18.53 11.50 -9.70
N ASN A 261 19.47 12.10 -10.43
CA ASN A 261 19.16 12.80 -11.68
C ASN A 261 19.32 11.81 -12.84
N GLY A 262 18.40 11.84 -13.82
CA GLY A 262 18.26 10.84 -14.88
C GLY A 262 19.42 10.66 -15.87
N GLN A 263 20.66 11.08 -15.57
CA GLN A 263 21.80 10.75 -16.43
C GLN A 263 22.11 9.25 -16.33
N MET A 264 21.59 8.46 -17.28
CA MET A 264 22.13 7.13 -17.57
C MET A 264 23.57 7.29 -18.12
N PRO A 265 24.53 6.45 -17.70
CA PRO A 265 25.87 6.41 -18.27
C PRO A 265 25.89 5.93 -19.73
#